data_AF-A0A8R7JXX9-F1
#
_entry.id   AF-A0A8R7JXX9-F1
#
_cell.length_a   1.000
_cell.length_b   1.000
_cell.length_c   1.000
_cell.angle_alpha   90.00
_cell.angle_beta   90.00
_cell.angle_gamma   90.00
#
_symmetry.space_group_name_H-M   'P 1'
#
loop_
_entity.id
_entity.type
_entity.pdbx_description
1 polymer ?
#
loop_
_entity_poly.entity_id
_entity_poly.type
_entity_poly.pdbx_seq_one_letter_code
_entity_poly.pdbx_strand_id
1 'polypeptide(L)'
;MIREYDNYLGPGSVLEILSETPITERTSVVNPLMQSQLKNIKVTHKVGCPMNYDTLKEAIINIRKSAKCDKNVPLSVVVISDRDWLIGDTVQADKQLAYTLLLAENICQKNDIKVQHLVSEIVDTGLGKQVRILLYLNCPVHQMYLNFGNKFLPLHFMQITRIRPSLSFIGAEEVMSLVTAQVAECSELNEVWKDILDAEGDEIYIKEVGLYMKEGEKISFTELSERAVLRREVAIGYVKDQKQHINPTNKLQPLSLEMTDSLIVISEFEGEQPIVRGSKTSA
;
A
#
# COMPACT_ATOMS: atom_id res chain seq x y z
N MET A 1 10.28 1.77 -10.57
CA MET A 1 9.00 1.04 -10.49
C MET A 1 9.16 -0.45 -10.77
N ILE A 2 9.43 -0.92 -12.00
CA ILE A 2 9.52 -2.38 -12.26
C ILE A 2 10.63 -3.08 -11.44
N ARG A 3 11.80 -2.45 -11.30
CA ARG A 3 12.88 -2.94 -10.43
C ARG A 3 12.45 -3.02 -8.97
N GLU A 4 11.78 -1.99 -8.46
CA GLU A 4 11.20 -2.00 -7.11
C GLU A 4 10.23 -3.17 -6.92
N TYR A 5 9.31 -3.38 -7.87
CA TYR A 5 8.39 -4.52 -7.83
C TYR A 5 9.13 -5.87 -7.83
N ASP A 6 10.28 -5.98 -8.48
CA ASP A 6 11.10 -7.20 -8.44
C ASP A 6 11.69 -7.46 -7.06
N ASN A 7 11.99 -6.40 -6.30
CA ASN A 7 12.48 -6.50 -4.92
C ASN A 7 11.35 -6.85 -3.94
N TYR A 8 10.16 -6.25 -4.09
CA TYR A 8 9.03 -6.49 -3.19
C TYR A 8 8.28 -7.82 -3.43
N LEU A 9 8.19 -8.27 -4.68
CA LEU A 9 7.36 -9.43 -5.02
C LEU A 9 8.16 -10.74 -4.95
N GLY A 10 7.51 -11.78 -4.43
CA GLY A 10 8.09 -13.12 -4.33
C GLY A 10 8.36 -13.77 -5.71
N PRO A 11 9.26 -14.77 -5.77
CA PRO A 11 9.66 -15.41 -7.01
C PRO A 11 8.51 -16.13 -7.72
N GLY A 12 8.43 -15.95 -9.04
CA GLY A 12 7.35 -16.49 -9.88
C GLY A 12 6.17 -15.53 -10.05
N SER A 13 6.25 -14.33 -9.49
CA SER A 13 5.26 -13.26 -9.69
C SER A 13 5.20 -12.79 -11.15
N VAL A 14 4.05 -12.29 -11.58
CA VAL A 14 3.84 -11.79 -12.94
C VAL A 14 3.36 -10.34 -12.87
N LEU A 15 4.00 -9.47 -13.66
CA LEU A 15 3.62 -8.07 -13.82
C LEU A 15 3.18 -7.84 -15.27
N GLU A 16 1.90 -7.52 -15.48
CA GLU A 16 1.38 -7.17 -16.81
C GLU A 16 1.17 -5.66 -16.95
N ILE A 17 1.77 -5.06 -17.97
CA ILE A 17 1.69 -3.62 -18.24
C ILE A 17 0.83 -3.39 -19.48
N LEU A 18 -0.39 -2.88 -19.25
CA LEU A 18 -1.32 -2.43 -20.28
C LEU A 18 -1.21 -0.90 -20.46
N SER A 19 -0.90 -0.46 -21.67
CA SER A 19 -0.81 0.98 -22.02
C SER A 19 -1.03 1.17 -23.52
N GLU A 20 -1.48 2.35 -23.94
CA GLU A 20 -1.63 2.73 -25.34
C GLU A 20 -0.28 2.98 -26.02
N THR A 21 0.73 3.35 -25.24
CA THR A 21 2.08 3.66 -25.71
C THR A 21 2.69 2.44 -26.39
N PRO A 22 3.14 2.53 -27.65
CA PRO A 22 3.73 1.40 -28.38
C PRO A 22 4.93 0.79 -27.65
N ILE A 23 5.12 -0.53 -27.77
CA ILE A 23 6.23 -1.26 -27.13
C ILE A 23 7.59 -0.67 -27.53
N THR A 24 7.72 -0.20 -28.78
CA THR A 24 8.95 0.41 -29.32
C THR A 24 9.37 1.67 -28.57
N GLU A 25 8.42 2.40 -27.99
CA GLU A 25 8.66 3.65 -27.26
C GLU A 25 8.92 3.41 -25.77
N ARG A 26 8.62 2.20 -25.26
CA ARG A 26 8.87 1.78 -23.86
C ARG A 26 10.35 1.39 -23.64
N THR A 27 11.29 2.15 -24.20
CA THR A 27 12.72 1.84 -24.36
C THR A 27 13.46 1.51 -23.06
N SER A 28 13.02 2.03 -21.92
CA SER A 28 13.60 1.71 -20.59
C SER A 28 13.13 0.36 -20.03
N VAL A 29 12.01 -0.18 -20.53
CA VAL A 29 11.32 -1.35 -19.97
C VAL A 29 11.48 -2.60 -20.82
N VAL A 30 11.53 -2.43 -22.14
CA VAL A 30 11.59 -3.54 -23.12
C VAL A 30 13.04 -3.96 -23.40
N ASN A 31 14.03 -3.31 -22.77
CA ASN A 31 15.43 -3.67 -22.94
C ASN A 31 15.65 -5.13 -22.47
N PRO A 32 16.08 -6.07 -23.34
CA PRO A 32 16.29 -7.47 -22.97
C PRO A 32 17.26 -7.64 -21.80
N LEU A 33 18.23 -6.72 -21.67
CA LEU A 33 19.17 -6.68 -20.55
C LEU A 33 18.46 -6.46 -19.21
N MET A 34 17.42 -5.62 -19.18
CA MET A 34 16.61 -5.40 -17.98
C MET A 34 15.85 -6.67 -17.59
N GLN A 35 15.23 -7.35 -18.54
CA GLN A 35 14.46 -8.56 -18.27
C GLN A 35 15.35 -9.71 -17.77
N SER A 36 16.61 -9.77 -18.22
CA SER A 36 17.61 -10.73 -17.72
C SER A 36 18.11 -10.44 -16.29
N GLN A 37 17.90 -9.22 -15.78
CA GLN A 37 18.32 -8.81 -14.44
C GLN A 37 17.24 -9.03 -13.37
N LEU A 38 15.98 -9.22 -13.77
CA LEU A 38 14.86 -9.46 -12.85
C LEU A 38 14.94 -10.89 -12.30
N LYS A 39 14.84 -11.03 -10.98
CA LYS A 39 15.00 -12.30 -10.27
C LYS A 39 13.67 -12.96 -9.95
N ASN A 40 12.67 -12.16 -9.59
CA ASN A 40 11.44 -12.62 -8.97
C ASN A 40 10.22 -12.47 -9.89
N ILE A 41 10.17 -11.40 -10.70
CA ILE A 41 9.00 -11.07 -11.52
C ILE A 41 9.22 -11.38 -13.00
N LYS A 42 8.16 -11.84 -13.66
CA LYS A 42 8.05 -11.89 -15.12
C LYS A 42 7.20 -10.74 -15.63
N VAL A 43 7.79 -9.87 -16.45
CA VAL A 43 7.07 -8.73 -17.04
C VAL A 43 6.47 -9.10 -18.40
N THR A 44 5.18 -8.84 -18.59
CA THR A 44 4.48 -8.93 -19.88
C THR A 44 3.94 -7.55 -20.31
N HIS A 45 3.92 -7.30 -21.60
CA HIS A 45 3.42 -6.05 -22.16
C HIS A 45 2.22 -6.28 -23.05
N LYS A 46 1.21 -5.44 -22.87
CA LYS A 46 0.08 -5.34 -23.76
C LYS A 46 -0.09 -3.90 -24.25
N VAL A 47 -0.35 -3.76 -25.54
CA VAL A 47 -0.70 -2.48 -26.16
C VAL A 47 -2.21 -2.40 -26.29
N GLY A 48 -2.81 -1.33 -25.79
CA GLY A 48 -4.24 -1.07 -25.90
C GLY A 48 -4.75 -0.10 -24.84
N CYS A 49 -5.95 0.42 -25.08
CA CYS A 49 -6.60 1.41 -24.22
C CYS A 49 -7.08 0.76 -22.91
N PRO A 50 -6.60 1.19 -21.72
CA PRO A 50 -7.08 0.68 -20.44
C PRO A 50 -8.56 0.99 -20.16
N MET A 51 -9.12 2.03 -20.78
CA MET A 51 -10.54 2.38 -20.66
C MET A 51 -11.45 1.50 -21.55
N ASN A 52 -10.89 0.69 -22.43
CA ASN A 52 -11.66 -0.24 -23.25
C ASN A 52 -11.95 -1.54 -22.48
N TYR A 53 -13.24 -1.88 -22.32
CA TYR A 53 -13.69 -3.03 -21.55
C TYR A 53 -13.05 -4.35 -22.00
N ASP A 54 -13.06 -4.65 -23.29
CA ASP A 54 -12.56 -5.93 -23.81
C ASP A 54 -11.05 -6.05 -23.65
N THR A 55 -10.33 -4.98 -23.93
CA THR A 55 -8.86 -4.91 -23.80
C THR A 55 -8.42 -5.16 -22.37
N LEU A 56 -9.04 -4.43 -21.42
CA LEU A 56 -8.76 -4.54 -19.99
C LEU A 56 -9.19 -5.91 -19.43
N LYS A 57 -10.35 -6.41 -19.83
CA LYS A 57 -10.84 -7.74 -19.44
C LYS A 57 -9.89 -8.83 -19.88
N GLU A 58 -9.43 -8.78 -21.11
CA GLU A 58 -8.51 -9.77 -21.63
C GLU A 58 -7.16 -9.70 -20.90
N ALA A 59 -6.66 -8.51 -20.56
CA ALA A 59 -5.45 -8.36 -19.73
C ALA A 59 -5.62 -9.01 -18.34
N ILE A 60 -6.69 -8.65 -17.61
CA ILE A 60 -7.00 -9.22 -16.29
C ILE A 60 -7.16 -10.75 -16.32
N ILE A 61 -7.73 -11.29 -17.39
CA ILE A 61 -7.86 -12.76 -17.55
C ILE A 61 -6.50 -13.40 -17.90
N ASN A 62 -5.68 -12.74 -18.71
CA ASN A 62 -4.37 -13.28 -19.13
C ASN A 62 -3.39 -13.37 -17.97
N ILE A 63 -3.30 -12.33 -17.14
CA ILE A 63 -2.46 -12.38 -15.93
C ILE A 63 -2.89 -13.54 -15.02
N ARG A 64 -4.19 -13.77 -14.88
CA ARG A 64 -4.73 -14.87 -14.07
C ARG A 64 -4.39 -16.26 -14.62
N LYS A 65 -4.38 -16.42 -15.95
CA LYS A 65 -3.96 -17.68 -16.61
C LYS A 65 -2.46 -17.91 -16.51
N SER A 66 -1.66 -16.83 -16.47
CA SER A 66 -0.20 -16.91 -16.47
C SER A 66 0.40 -17.29 -15.12
N ALA A 67 -0.32 -17.04 -14.01
CA ALA A 67 0.05 -17.47 -12.67
C ALA A 67 -0.07 -19.01 -12.57
N LYS A 68 1.05 -19.71 -12.74
CA LYS A 68 1.12 -21.19 -12.73
C LYS A 68 0.87 -21.84 -11.37
N CYS A 69 0.89 -21.08 -10.27
CA CYS A 69 0.74 -21.60 -8.91
C CYS A 69 -0.56 -21.10 -8.29
N ASP A 70 -1.40 -22.05 -7.90
CA ASP A 70 -2.61 -21.93 -7.08
C ASP A 70 -3.62 -20.82 -7.41
N LYS A 71 -4.89 -21.22 -7.47
CA LYS A 71 -6.05 -20.31 -7.59
C LYS A 71 -6.18 -19.33 -6.40
N ASN A 72 -5.22 -19.25 -5.50
CA ASN A 72 -5.20 -18.39 -4.34
C ASN A 72 -4.22 -17.20 -4.43
N VAL A 73 -3.43 -17.06 -5.49
CA VAL A 73 -2.57 -15.87 -5.63
C VAL A 73 -3.47 -14.63 -5.80
N PRO A 74 -3.35 -13.61 -4.93
CA PRO A 74 -4.17 -12.41 -5.00
C PRO A 74 -3.82 -11.57 -6.23
N LEU A 75 -4.84 -11.03 -6.90
CA LEU A 75 -4.64 -10.04 -7.97
C LEU A 75 -4.58 -8.64 -7.35
N SER A 76 -3.66 -7.82 -7.84
CA SER A 76 -3.61 -6.38 -7.57
C SER A 76 -3.58 -5.63 -8.89
N VAL A 77 -4.34 -4.53 -8.98
CA VAL A 77 -4.42 -3.66 -10.15
C VAL A 77 -4.02 -2.26 -9.73
N VAL A 78 -3.03 -1.69 -10.42
CA VAL A 78 -2.58 -0.31 -10.19
C VAL A 78 -2.80 0.49 -11.46
N VAL A 79 -3.50 1.61 -11.34
CA VAL A 79 -3.77 2.55 -12.44
C VAL A 79 -2.98 3.82 -12.18
N ILE A 80 -2.12 4.18 -13.14
CA ILE A 80 -1.19 5.30 -13.03
C ILE A 80 -1.36 6.18 -14.26
N SER A 81 -1.21 7.49 -14.09
CA SER A 81 -1.24 8.43 -15.21
C SER A 81 -0.01 8.24 -16.11
N ASP A 82 -0.21 8.33 -17.42
CA ASP A 82 0.93 8.51 -18.33
C ASP A 82 1.33 9.99 -18.33
N ARG A 83 2.61 10.29 -18.61
CA ARG A 83 3.12 11.68 -18.62
C ARG A 83 2.33 12.56 -19.58
N ASP A 84 1.82 11.99 -20.66
CA ASP A 84 1.03 12.71 -21.66
C ASP A 84 -0.32 13.19 -21.11
N TRP A 85 -0.88 12.52 -20.09
CA TRP A 85 -2.12 12.95 -19.43
C TRP A 85 -1.90 14.15 -18.51
N LEU A 86 -0.67 14.30 -17.99
CA LEU A 86 -0.28 15.37 -17.08
C LEU A 86 0.04 16.70 -17.79
N ILE A 87 0.19 16.68 -19.12
CA ILE A 87 0.40 17.91 -19.92
C ILE A 87 -0.94 18.65 -20.17
N GLY A 88 -2.08 18.01 -19.86
CA GLY A 88 -3.43 18.55 -20.02
C GLY A 88 -4.12 18.96 -18.71
N ASP A 89 -5.47 18.94 -18.71
CA ASP A 89 -6.29 19.18 -17.52
C ASP A 89 -6.18 18.00 -16.54
N THR A 90 -5.54 18.21 -15.39
CA THR A 90 -5.34 17.17 -14.35
C THR A 90 -6.65 16.56 -13.87
N VAL A 91 -7.75 17.33 -13.90
CA VAL A 91 -9.10 16.85 -13.58
C VAL A 91 -9.57 15.79 -14.58
N GLN A 92 -9.21 15.95 -15.85
CA GLN A 92 -9.55 14.97 -16.89
C GLN A 92 -8.74 13.68 -16.72
N ALA A 93 -7.45 13.79 -16.41
CA ALA A 93 -6.60 12.64 -16.12
C ALA A 93 -7.17 11.83 -14.95
N ASP A 94 -7.52 12.48 -13.84
CA ASP A 94 -8.07 11.79 -12.68
C ASP A 94 -9.43 11.12 -12.94
N LYS A 95 -10.27 11.73 -13.79
CA LYS A 95 -11.52 11.10 -14.24
C LYS A 95 -11.24 9.81 -15.01
N GLN A 96 -10.24 9.79 -15.86
CA GLN A 96 -9.85 8.61 -16.64
C GLN A 96 -9.25 7.52 -15.73
N LEU A 97 -8.43 7.92 -14.76
CA LEU A 97 -7.88 7.03 -13.73
C LEU A 97 -8.98 6.38 -12.89
N ALA A 98 -9.90 7.19 -12.34
CA ALA A 98 -11.03 6.70 -11.57
C ALA A 98 -11.96 5.79 -12.39
N TYR A 99 -12.26 6.16 -13.64
CA TYR A 99 -13.05 5.34 -14.55
C TYR A 99 -12.39 3.98 -14.80
N THR A 100 -11.10 3.96 -15.12
CA THR A 100 -10.34 2.72 -15.38
C THR A 100 -10.32 1.81 -14.15
N LEU A 101 -10.13 2.39 -12.96
CA LEU A 101 -10.12 1.63 -11.70
C LEU A 101 -11.49 0.99 -11.43
N LEU A 102 -12.58 1.73 -11.61
CA LEU A 102 -13.95 1.21 -11.45
C LEU A 102 -14.31 0.17 -12.52
N LEU A 103 -13.81 0.36 -13.75
CA LEU A 103 -13.96 -0.62 -14.82
C LEU A 103 -13.25 -1.93 -14.48
N ALA A 104 -12.03 -1.86 -13.95
CA ALA A 104 -11.29 -3.03 -13.47
C ALA A 104 -12.04 -3.74 -12.34
N GLU A 105 -12.58 -3.01 -11.36
CA GLU A 105 -13.41 -3.57 -10.29
C GLU A 105 -14.62 -4.32 -10.88
N ASN A 106 -15.36 -3.69 -11.80
CA ASN A 106 -16.55 -4.27 -12.43
C ASN A 106 -16.22 -5.56 -13.20
N ILE A 107 -15.12 -5.55 -13.95
CA ILE A 107 -14.64 -6.72 -14.68
C ILE A 107 -14.30 -7.84 -13.72
N CYS A 108 -13.56 -7.56 -12.64
CA CYS A 108 -13.18 -8.59 -11.67
C CYS A 108 -14.39 -9.21 -10.99
N GLN A 109 -15.36 -8.39 -10.56
CA GLN A 109 -16.61 -8.86 -9.96
C GLN A 109 -17.42 -9.76 -10.91
N LYS A 110 -17.58 -9.36 -12.17
CA LYS A 110 -18.33 -10.13 -13.17
C LYS A 110 -17.70 -11.47 -13.53
N ASN A 111 -16.39 -11.62 -13.31
CA ASN A 111 -15.65 -12.84 -13.65
C ASN A 111 -15.22 -13.63 -12.39
N ASP A 112 -15.77 -13.31 -11.21
CA ASP A 112 -15.46 -13.95 -9.92
C ASP A 112 -13.95 -13.97 -9.58
N ILE A 113 -13.27 -12.88 -9.93
CA ILE A 113 -11.84 -12.69 -9.65
C ILE A 113 -11.71 -11.93 -8.34
N LYS A 114 -11.15 -12.59 -7.32
CA LYS A 114 -10.82 -11.96 -6.04
C LYS A 114 -9.62 -11.03 -6.22
N VAL A 115 -9.84 -9.73 -6.01
CA VAL A 115 -8.80 -8.70 -6.04
C VAL A 115 -8.49 -8.26 -4.62
N GLN A 116 -7.21 -8.20 -4.27
CA GLN A 116 -6.78 -7.77 -2.95
C GLN A 116 -6.63 -6.24 -2.92
N HIS A 117 -6.00 -5.66 -3.94
CA HIS A 117 -5.75 -4.23 -4.02
C HIS A 117 -6.03 -3.68 -5.42
N LEU A 118 -6.98 -2.74 -5.52
CA LEU A 118 -7.19 -1.86 -6.65
C LEU A 118 -6.77 -0.46 -6.20
N VAL A 119 -5.70 0.04 -6.81
CA VAL A 119 -5.11 1.33 -6.45
C VAL A 119 -5.04 2.23 -7.66
N SER A 120 -5.37 3.50 -7.47
CA SER A 120 -5.10 4.52 -8.47
C SER A 120 -4.48 5.76 -7.84
N GLU A 121 -3.59 6.40 -8.60
CA GLU A 121 -3.13 7.75 -8.32
C GLU A 121 -4.28 8.75 -8.57
N ILE A 122 -4.32 9.84 -7.80
CA ILE A 122 -5.10 11.05 -8.06
C ILE A 122 -4.16 12.24 -7.89
N VAL A 123 -4.22 13.19 -8.82
CA VAL A 123 -3.41 14.40 -8.83
C VAL A 123 -4.22 15.60 -8.29
N ASP A 124 -5.45 15.81 -8.78
CA ASP A 124 -6.35 16.87 -8.31
C ASP A 124 -7.11 16.49 -7.03
N THR A 125 -6.76 17.22 -5.98
CA THR A 125 -7.41 17.18 -4.66
C THR A 125 -8.91 17.54 -4.70
N GLY A 126 -9.36 18.30 -5.70
CA GLY A 126 -10.75 18.70 -5.91
C GLY A 126 -11.62 17.54 -6.38
N LEU A 127 -11.20 16.83 -7.43
CA LEU A 127 -11.87 15.60 -7.87
C LEU A 127 -11.79 14.50 -6.81
N GLY A 128 -10.67 14.37 -6.10
CA GLY A 128 -10.54 13.45 -4.96
C GLY A 128 -11.66 13.64 -3.93
N LYS A 129 -11.99 14.90 -3.60
CA LYS A 129 -13.11 15.24 -2.70
C LYS A 129 -14.48 14.92 -3.32
N GLN A 130 -14.69 15.14 -4.62
CA GLN A 130 -15.97 14.87 -5.29
C GLN A 130 -16.24 13.37 -5.43
N VAL A 131 -15.24 12.59 -5.88
CA VAL A 131 -15.29 11.13 -5.94
C VAL A 131 -15.52 10.56 -4.54
N ARG A 132 -14.85 11.14 -3.53
CA ARG A 132 -15.10 10.82 -2.12
C ARG A 132 -16.58 11.06 -1.75
N ILE A 133 -17.15 12.24 -1.99
CA ILE A 133 -18.55 12.56 -1.63
C ILE A 133 -19.55 11.60 -2.30
N LEU A 134 -19.40 11.33 -3.60
CA LEU A 134 -20.29 10.43 -4.35
C LEU A 134 -20.30 9.00 -3.81
N LEU A 135 -19.16 8.53 -3.29
CA LEU A 135 -19.01 7.16 -2.77
C LEU A 135 -19.35 7.06 -1.27
N TYR A 136 -19.13 8.13 -0.49
CA TYR A 136 -19.58 8.27 0.91
C TYR A 136 -21.10 8.16 1.04
N LEU A 137 -21.88 8.59 0.04
CA LEU A 137 -23.34 8.41 0.02
C LEU A 137 -23.76 6.92 -0.06
N ASN A 138 -22.82 6.00 -0.33
CA ASN A 138 -23.07 4.56 -0.46
C ASN A 138 -22.27 3.68 0.53
N CYS A 139 -21.50 4.24 1.47
CA CYS A 139 -20.69 3.48 2.44
C CYS A 139 -20.51 4.22 3.79
N PRO A 140 -20.58 3.54 4.94
CA PRO A 140 -20.22 4.14 6.24
C PRO A 140 -18.70 4.17 6.40
N VAL A 141 -18.08 5.34 6.52
CA VAL A 141 -16.63 5.46 6.79
C VAL A 141 -16.36 6.45 7.91
N HIS A 142 -15.63 5.99 8.93
CA HIS A 142 -15.17 6.77 10.08
C HIS A 142 -13.84 7.47 9.79
N GLN A 143 -13.70 8.71 10.25
CA GLN A 143 -12.57 9.63 9.98
C GLN A 143 -11.61 9.69 11.19
N MET A 144 -10.31 9.87 10.98
CA MET A 144 -9.30 10.01 12.06
C MET A 144 -8.25 11.10 11.77
N TYR A 145 -7.86 11.82 12.83
CA TYR A 145 -6.85 12.88 12.90
C TYR A 145 -5.64 12.40 13.70
N LEU A 146 -4.41 12.83 13.36
CA LEU A 146 -3.18 12.58 14.12
C LEU A 146 -2.55 13.88 14.62
N ASN A 147 -1.94 13.80 15.81
CA ASN A 147 -1.30 14.90 16.55
C ASN A 147 0.21 14.63 16.65
N PHE A 148 1.03 15.61 16.24
CA PHE A 148 2.45 15.68 16.62
C PHE A 148 2.74 17.08 17.15
N GLY A 149 3.09 17.16 18.45
CA GLY A 149 3.78 18.29 19.09
C GLY A 149 3.12 19.68 19.01
N ASN A 150 2.31 20.05 20.02
CA ASN A 150 1.91 21.42 20.41
C ASN A 150 1.53 22.47 19.34
N LYS A 151 1.32 22.09 18.08
CA LYS A 151 0.71 22.92 17.04
C LYS A 151 -0.32 22.09 16.28
N PHE A 152 -1.56 22.57 16.30
CA PHE A 152 -2.65 22.02 15.49
C PHE A 152 -2.37 22.36 14.03
N LEU A 153 -1.92 21.38 13.24
CA LEU A 153 -2.08 21.40 11.79
C LEU A 153 -3.08 20.29 11.42
N PRO A 154 -4.21 20.62 10.78
CA PRO A 154 -5.15 19.61 10.33
C PRO A 154 -4.51 18.75 9.24
N LEU A 155 -4.11 17.53 9.57
CA LEU A 155 -3.80 16.47 8.60
C LEU A 155 -5.10 16.03 7.91
N HIS A 156 -5.56 16.84 6.97
CA HIS A 156 -6.70 16.53 6.11
C HIS A 156 -6.26 15.87 4.78
N PHE A 157 -4.98 15.47 4.66
CA PHE A 157 -4.33 15.36 3.34
C PHE A 157 -3.36 14.18 3.14
N MET A 158 -3.34 13.15 4.01
CA MET A 158 -2.99 11.82 3.47
C MET A 158 -4.27 11.22 2.91
N GLN A 159 -4.64 11.62 1.69
CA GLN A 159 -5.82 11.08 1.03
C GLN A 159 -5.52 9.69 0.47
N ILE A 160 -5.43 8.69 1.36
CA ILE A 160 -5.79 7.32 0.99
C ILE A 160 -7.30 7.22 1.15
N THR A 161 -8.05 7.51 0.09
CA THR A 161 -9.51 7.36 0.13
C THR A 161 -9.83 5.89 -0.07
N ARG A 162 -10.00 5.16 1.04
CA ARG A 162 -10.47 3.77 1.03
C ARG A 162 -11.98 3.76 0.85
N ILE A 163 -12.43 3.40 -0.35
CA ILE A 163 -13.86 3.33 -0.72
C ILE A 163 -14.44 1.98 -0.32
N ARG A 164 -13.66 0.92 -0.55
CA ARG A 164 -13.92 -0.46 -0.15
C ARG A 164 -12.61 -1.06 0.36
N PRO A 165 -12.65 -2.19 1.09
CA PRO A 165 -11.44 -2.84 1.58
C PRO A 165 -10.37 -3.06 0.49
N SER A 166 -10.80 -3.37 -0.74
CA SER A 166 -9.94 -3.60 -1.89
C SER A 166 -9.75 -2.38 -2.81
N LEU A 167 -10.40 -1.24 -2.61
CA LEU A 167 -10.38 -0.10 -3.53
C LEU A 167 -9.88 1.17 -2.84
N SER A 168 -8.71 1.66 -3.25
CA SER A 168 -8.04 2.83 -2.65
C SER A 168 -7.54 3.80 -3.71
N PHE A 169 -7.70 5.10 -3.46
CA PHE A 169 -7.04 6.15 -4.22
C PHE A 169 -5.93 6.78 -3.40
N ILE A 170 -4.80 7.12 -4.02
CA ILE A 170 -3.63 7.73 -3.37
C ILE A 170 -3.36 9.10 -4.00
N GLY A 171 -3.38 10.16 -3.18
CA GLY A 171 -2.90 11.49 -3.56
C GLY A 171 -1.38 11.58 -3.46
N ALA A 172 -0.66 11.19 -4.51
CA ALA A 172 0.82 11.14 -4.49
C ALA A 172 1.47 12.51 -4.27
N GLU A 173 0.94 13.56 -4.92
CA GLU A 173 1.45 14.94 -4.77
C GLU A 173 1.28 15.46 -3.34
N GLU A 174 0.17 15.15 -2.68
CA GLU A 174 -0.07 15.55 -1.29
C GLU A 174 0.93 14.87 -0.33
N VAL A 175 1.19 13.57 -0.52
CA VAL A 175 2.18 12.83 0.28
C VAL A 175 3.57 13.43 0.09
N MET A 176 3.98 13.69 -1.14
CA MET A 176 5.28 14.30 -1.44
C MET A 176 5.40 15.71 -0.87
N SER A 177 4.32 16.50 -0.91
CA SER A 177 4.26 17.84 -0.32
C SER A 177 4.47 17.79 1.20
N LEU A 178 3.83 16.84 1.89
CA LEU A 178 3.99 16.65 3.33
C LEU A 178 5.40 16.19 3.70
N VAL A 179 5.95 15.22 2.98
CA VAL A 179 7.34 14.75 3.18
C VAL A 179 8.31 15.92 2.97
N THR A 180 8.12 16.70 1.90
CA THR A 180 8.96 17.86 1.59
C THR A 180 8.87 18.92 2.70
N ALA A 181 7.67 19.21 3.20
CA ALA A 181 7.48 20.15 4.31
C ALA A 181 8.20 19.68 5.59
N GLN A 182 8.08 18.39 5.92
CA GLN A 182 8.77 17.82 7.10
C GLN A 182 10.30 17.86 6.96
N VAL A 183 10.82 17.53 5.79
CA VAL A 183 12.26 17.60 5.50
C VAL A 183 12.77 19.05 5.51
N ALA A 184 11.95 20.00 5.04
CA ALA A 184 12.27 21.42 5.10
C ALA A 184 12.30 21.95 6.55
N GLU A 185 11.46 21.42 7.44
CA GLU A 185 11.49 21.74 8.87
C GLU A 185 12.65 21.05 9.61
N CYS A 186 12.97 19.82 9.25
CA CYS A 186 14.02 19.01 9.88
C CYS A 186 14.71 18.13 8.84
N SER A 187 15.90 18.52 8.43
CA SER A 187 16.64 17.84 7.36
C SER A 187 17.06 16.42 7.72
N GLU A 188 17.19 16.09 9.02
CA GLU A 188 17.49 14.72 9.46
C GLU A 188 16.37 13.72 9.09
N LEU A 189 15.12 14.19 8.94
CA LEU A 189 14.00 13.34 8.51
C LEU A 189 14.15 12.84 7.07
N ASN A 190 15.00 13.46 6.26
CA ASN A 190 15.23 13.03 4.89
C ASN A 190 15.78 11.60 4.83
N GLU A 191 16.69 11.25 5.73
CA GLU A 191 17.26 9.90 5.76
C GLU A 191 16.25 8.88 6.29
N VAL A 192 15.40 9.28 7.25
CA VAL A 192 14.29 8.43 7.73
C VAL A 192 13.27 8.17 6.62
N TRP A 193 12.89 9.19 5.85
CA TRP A 193 11.96 9.03 4.74
C TRP A 193 12.54 8.21 3.60
N LYS A 194 13.84 8.33 3.32
CA LYS A 194 14.51 7.47 2.34
C LYS A 194 14.46 6.01 2.76
N ASP A 195 14.78 5.72 4.01
CA ASP A 195 14.79 4.35 4.55
C ASP A 195 13.38 3.72 4.52
N ILE A 196 12.36 4.44 5.02
CA ILE A 196 10.96 3.96 5.03
C ILE A 196 10.38 3.75 3.63
N LEU A 197 10.85 4.51 2.63
CA LEU A 197 10.37 4.43 1.24
C LEU A 197 11.25 3.56 0.34
N ASP A 198 12.34 3.00 0.88
CA ASP A 198 13.19 2.07 0.15
C ASP A 198 12.52 0.69 0.06
N ALA A 199 12.93 -0.11 -0.91
CA ALA A 199 12.57 -1.52 -1.02
C ALA A 199 13.47 -2.44 -0.19
N GLU A 200 14.60 -1.92 0.29
CA GLU A 200 15.50 -2.62 1.20
C GLU A 200 15.47 -1.95 2.57
N GLY A 201 15.24 -2.71 3.64
CA GLY A 201 15.30 -2.20 5.02
C GLY A 201 14.00 -2.37 5.79
N ASP A 202 13.74 -1.43 6.69
CA ASP A 202 12.63 -1.47 7.64
C ASP A 202 11.33 -0.92 7.03
N GLU A 203 10.29 -1.74 7.02
CA GLU A 203 8.96 -1.40 6.49
C GLU A 203 7.88 -1.36 7.59
N ILE A 204 6.77 -0.67 7.31
CA ILE A 204 5.61 -0.65 8.19
C ILE A 204 4.68 -1.82 7.87
N TYR A 205 4.52 -2.74 8.82
CA TYR A 205 3.61 -3.87 8.73
C TYR A 205 2.45 -3.78 9.72
N ILE A 206 1.32 -4.36 9.34
CA ILE A 206 0.17 -4.63 10.21
C ILE A 206 0.16 -6.14 10.48
N LYS A 207 0.57 -6.53 11.68
CA LYS A 207 0.71 -7.95 12.07
C LYS A 207 -0.36 -8.32 13.08
N GLU A 208 -0.83 -9.56 13.03
CA GLU A 208 -1.86 -10.04 13.97
C GLU A 208 -1.37 -9.93 15.43
N VAL A 209 -2.24 -9.45 16.33
CA VAL A 209 -1.85 -9.24 17.73
C VAL A 209 -1.48 -10.56 18.42
N GLY A 210 -1.99 -11.69 17.91
CA GLY A 210 -1.67 -13.04 18.41
C GLY A 210 -0.19 -13.42 18.35
N LEU A 211 0.62 -12.73 17.55
CA LEU A 211 2.08 -12.90 17.56
C LEU A 211 2.74 -12.33 18.83
N TYR A 212 2.03 -11.45 19.54
CA TYR A 212 2.53 -10.68 20.69
C TYR A 212 1.79 -10.98 21.99
N MET A 213 0.54 -11.44 21.95
CA MET A 213 -0.24 -11.71 23.15
C MET A 213 -1.03 -13.02 23.05
N LYS A 214 -1.46 -13.52 24.22
CA LYS A 214 -2.35 -14.68 24.30
C LYS A 214 -3.80 -14.24 24.43
N GLU A 215 -4.72 -15.10 24.01
CA GLU A 215 -6.15 -14.86 24.15
C GLU A 215 -6.54 -14.62 25.62
N GLY A 216 -7.31 -13.56 25.87
CA GLY A 216 -7.76 -13.16 27.21
C GLY A 216 -6.72 -12.42 28.07
N GLU A 217 -5.50 -12.20 27.54
CA GLU A 217 -4.47 -11.43 28.23
C GLU A 217 -4.78 -9.93 28.23
N LYS A 218 -4.72 -9.28 29.39
CA LYS A 218 -4.84 -7.82 29.51
C LYS A 218 -3.45 -7.20 29.42
N ILE A 219 -3.10 -6.69 28.25
CA ILE A 219 -1.76 -6.18 27.96
C ILE A 219 -1.79 -4.68 27.63
N SER A 220 -0.83 -3.94 28.13
CA SER A 220 -0.63 -2.52 27.80
C SER A 220 0.16 -2.35 26.50
N PHE A 221 0.11 -1.16 25.89
CA PHE A 221 0.92 -0.89 24.69
C PHE A 221 2.42 -1.01 24.96
N THR A 222 2.89 -0.59 26.14
CA THR A 222 4.31 -0.73 26.52
C THR A 222 4.75 -2.19 26.52
N GLU A 223 3.95 -3.09 27.10
CA GLU A 223 4.26 -4.52 27.12
C GLU A 223 4.23 -5.13 25.71
N LEU A 224 3.30 -4.70 24.84
CA LEU A 224 3.30 -5.09 23.43
C LEU A 224 4.57 -4.60 22.72
N SER A 225 4.99 -3.35 22.96
CA SER A 225 6.24 -2.81 22.43
C SER A 225 7.45 -3.61 22.89
N GLU A 226 7.52 -3.99 24.16
CA GLU A 226 8.61 -4.83 24.69
C GLU A 226 8.66 -6.19 23.99
N ARG A 227 7.49 -6.81 23.74
CA ARG A 227 7.42 -8.09 23.02
C ARG A 227 7.77 -7.96 21.55
N ALA A 228 7.41 -6.85 20.90
CA ALA A 228 7.85 -6.54 19.54
C ALA A 228 9.38 -6.38 19.46
N VAL A 229 10.00 -5.75 20.46
CA VAL A 229 11.47 -5.63 20.52
C VAL A 229 12.17 -7.00 20.57
N LEU A 230 11.60 -7.99 21.27
CA LEU A 230 12.14 -9.36 21.29
C LEU A 230 12.13 -10.04 19.90
N ARG A 231 11.34 -9.50 18.98
CA ARG A 231 11.21 -9.93 17.59
C ARG A 231 11.95 -9.00 16.62
N ARG A 232 12.76 -8.07 17.12
CA ARG A 232 13.45 -7.01 16.34
C ARG A 232 12.48 -6.10 15.59
N GLU A 233 11.35 -5.80 16.21
CA GLU A 233 10.29 -4.96 15.65
C GLU A 233 10.09 -3.73 16.54
N VAL A 234 9.69 -2.61 15.94
CA VAL A 234 9.34 -1.39 16.66
C VAL A 234 7.84 -1.17 16.58
N ALA A 235 7.11 -1.42 17.67
CA ALA A 235 5.68 -1.15 17.72
C ALA A 235 5.39 0.35 17.75
N ILE A 236 4.65 0.83 16.75
CA ILE A 236 4.28 2.24 16.58
C ILE A 236 2.79 2.50 16.83
N GLY A 237 1.96 1.45 16.82
CA GLY A 237 0.52 1.56 17.05
C GLY A 237 -0.20 0.23 17.02
N TYR A 238 -1.53 0.26 17.02
CA TYR A 238 -2.38 -0.93 16.89
C TYR A 238 -3.64 -0.61 16.07
N VAL A 239 -4.27 -1.63 15.51
CA VAL A 239 -5.58 -1.57 14.85
C VAL A 239 -6.59 -2.22 15.77
N LYS A 240 -7.60 -1.48 16.17
CA LYS A 240 -8.74 -1.98 16.95
C LYS A 240 -10.04 -1.50 16.35
N ASP A 241 -11.03 -2.37 16.24
CA ASP A 241 -12.34 -2.03 15.64
C ASP A 241 -12.20 -1.38 14.24
N GLN A 242 -11.26 -1.88 13.44
CA GLN A 242 -10.86 -1.33 12.13
C GLN A 242 -10.31 0.11 12.15
N LYS A 243 -9.99 0.64 13.33
CA LYS A 243 -9.41 1.96 13.53
C LYS A 243 -7.93 1.85 13.90
N GLN A 244 -7.09 2.60 13.20
CA GLN A 244 -5.65 2.63 13.46
C GLN A 244 -5.33 3.63 14.56
N HIS A 245 -4.61 3.20 15.59
CA HIS A 245 -4.16 4.03 16.71
C HIS A 245 -2.63 4.13 16.71
N ILE A 246 -2.10 5.13 16.02
CA ILE A 246 -0.66 5.42 15.98
C ILE A 246 -0.25 6.25 17.19
N ASN A 247 0.87 5.89 17.82
CA ASN A 247 1.42 6.51 19.03
C ASN A 247 0.34 6.75 20.11
N PRO A 248 -0.25 5.67 20.67
CA PRO A 248 -1.32 5.79 21.65
C PRO A 248 -0.87 6.61 22.87
N THR A 249 -1.75 7.49 23.36
CA THR A 249 -1.47 8.40 24.48
C THR A 249 -1.34 7.68 25.82
N ASN A 250 -2.17 6.66 26.08
CA ASN A 250 -2.14 5.88 27.31
C ASN A 250 -1.40 4.57 27.10
N LYS A 251 -0.06 4.60 27.17
CA LYS A 251 0.78 3.41 26.89
C LYS A 251 0.80 2.36 28.01
N LEU A 252 0.54 2.79 29.24
CA LEU A 252 0.61 1.94 30.45
C LEU A 252 -0.73 1.29 30.82
N GLN A 253 -1.85 1.81 30.32
CA GLN A 253 -3.15 1.24 30.64
C GLN A 253 -3.37 -0.04 29.81
N PRO A 254 -3.94 -1.11 30.40
CA PRO A 254 -4.27 -2.32 29.65
C PRO A 254 -5.24 -2.01 28.50
N LEU A 255 -4.88 -2.46 27.31
CA LEU A 255 -5.71 -2.40 26.12
C LEU A 255 -6.62 -3.63 26.09
N SER A 256 -7.89 -3.43 25.75
CA SER A 256 -8.83 -4.53 25.48
C SER A 256 -8.76 -4.92 24.00
N LEU A 257 -7.66 -5.57 23.62
CA LEU A 257 -7.48 -6.09 22.25
C LEU A 257 -8.09 -7.49 22.12
N GLU A 258 -8.73 -7.74 20.99
CA GLU A 258 -9.20 -9.06 20.58
C GLU A 258 -8.19 -9.72 19.64
N MET A 259 -8.24 -11.04 19.46
CA MET A 259 -7.31 -11.75 18.56
C MET A 259 -7.49 -11.38 17.07
N THR A 260 -8.57 -10.69 16.74
CA THR A 260 -8.86 -10.10 15.42
C THR A 260 -8.17 -8.76 15.21
N ASP A 261 -7.66 -8.14 16.28
CA ASP A 261 -6.92 -6.88 16.24
C ASP A 261 -5.49 -7.10 15.75
N SER A 262 -4.80 -6.01 15.42
CA SER A 262 -3.45 -6.07 14.85
C SER A 262 -2.52 -5.06 15.52
N LEU A 263 -1.24 -5.37 15.56
CA LEU A 263 -0.18 -4.45 15.94
C LEU A 263 0.44 -3.83 14.69
N ILE A 264 0.71 -2.52 14.74
CA ILE A 264 1.40 -1.79 13.68
C ILE A 264 2.85 -1.66 14.10
N VAL A 265 3.75 -2.26 13.32
CA VAL A 265 5.17 -2.37 13.63
C VAL A 265 6.04 -1.90 12.47
N ILE A 266 7.20 -1.35 12.77
CA ILE A 266 8.30 -1.22 11.82
C ILE A 266 9.18 -2.48 11.94
N SER A 267 9.47 -3.13 10.82
CA SER A 267 10.24 -4.37 10.76
C SER A 267 10.86 -4.59 9.38
N GLU A 268 11.98 -5.28 9.32
CA GLU A 268 12.61 -5.73 8.07
C GLU A 268 11.82 -6.82 7.31
N PHE A 269 10.90 -7.53 7.99
CA PHE A 269 10.20 -8.67 7.37
C PHE A 269 8.72 -8.73 7.76
N GLU A 270 7.85 -9.08 6.80
CA GLU A 270 6.40 -9.24 7.01
C GLU A 270 6.05 -10.40 7.96
N GLY A 271 6.80 -11.51 7.88
CA GLY A 271 6.48 -12.78 8.54
C GLY A 271 6.86 -12.89 10.03
N GLU A 272 6.77 -14.13 10.55
CA GLU A 272 7.22 -14.45 11.91
C GLU A 272 8.75 -14.34 12.02
N GLN A 273 9.22 -13.43 12.86
CA GLN A 273 10.63 -13.36 13.21
C GLN A 273 10.95 -14.27 14.41
N PRO A 274 12.12 -14.93 14.40
CA PRO A 274 12.56 -15.73 15.54
C PRO A 274 12.75 -14.83 16.76
N ILE A 275 12.15 -15.23 17.88
CA ILE A 275 12.31 -14.55 19.16
C ILE A 275 13.79 -14.68 19.57
N VAL A 276 14.48 -13.54 19.72
CA VAL A 276 15.85 -13.51 20.21
C VAL A 276 15.82 -13.87 21.69
N ARG A 277 16.02 -15.16 22.02
CA ARG A 277 16.33 -15.55 23.40
C ARG A 277 17.72 -15.03 23.71
N GLY A 278 17.79 -14.02 24.58
CA GLY A 278 19.05 -13.42 25.01
C GLY A 278 20.11 -14.48 25.26
N SER A 279 21.27 -14.31 24.63
CA SER A 279 22.46 -15.12 24.88
C SER A 279 22.65 -15.22 26.39
N LYS A 280 22.62 -16.44 26.93
CA LYS A 280 23.09 -16.68 28.29
C LYS A 280 24.50 -16.12 28.36
N THR A 281 24.69 -15.07 29.14
CA THR A 281 25.99 -14.65 29.64
C THR A 281 26.63 -15.88 30.27
N SER A 282 27.65 -16.39 29.61
CA SER A 282 28.54 -17.40 30.19
C SER A 282 29.31 -16.67 31.29
N ALA A 283 29.07 -17.10 32.53
CA ALA A 283 29.85 -16.70 33.68
C ALA A 283 31.32 -17.13 33.54
#